data_AF-A0A564T1Z8-F1
#
_entry.id   AF-A0A564T1Z8-F1
#
_cell.length_a   1.000
_cell.length_b   1.000
_cell.length_c   1.000
_cell.angle_alpha   90.00
_cell.angle_beta   90.00
_cell.angle_gamma   90.00
#
_symmetry.space_group_name_H-M   'P 1'
#
loop_
_entity.id
_entity.type
_entity.pdbx_description
1 polymer ?
#
loop_
_entity_poly.entity_id
_entity_poly.type
_entity_poly.pdbx_seq_one_letter_code
_entity_poly.pdbx_strand_id
1 'polypeptide(L)' 'MMETADSIKQYGVLVPAIARPEPEGGYELVAGHRRHRASELAEKETMPVIVRDLDDDAATIIMMLVKY' A
#
# COMPACT_ATOMS: atom_id res chain seq x y z
N MET A 1 -4.22 -16.65 -2.66
CA MET A 1 -3.13 -15.66 -2.41
C MET A 1 -2.12 -15.61 -3.56
N MET A 2 -1.91 -16.72 -4.30
CA MET A 2 -1.08 -16.75 -5.53
C MET A 2 -1.55 -15.78 -6.62
N GLU A 3 -2.86 -15.67 -6.87
CA GLU A 3 -3.40 -14.82 -7.94
C GLU A 3 -2.93 -13.35 -7.89
N THR A 4 -2.81 -12.77 -6.69
CA THR A 4 -2.37 -11.37 -6.53
C THR A 4 -0.85 -11.22 -6.74
N ALA A 5 -0.04 -12.17 -6.28
CA ALA A 5 1.40 -12.12 -6.46
C ALA A 5 1.78 -12.36 -7.93
N ASP A 6 1.13 -13.31 -8.59
CA ASP A 6 1.35 -13.60 -10.01
C ASP A 6 0.92 -12.43 -10.90
N SER A 7 -0.22 -11.79 -10.56
CA SER A 7 -0.65 -10.55 -11.22
C SER A 7 0.37 -9.42 -11.05
N ILE A 8 0.91 -9.21 -9.85
CA ILE A 8 1.93 -8.18 -9.60
C ILE A 8 3.27 -8.52 -10.28
N LYS A 9 3.64 -9.80 -10.38
CA LYS A 9 4.82 -10.21 -11.17
C LYS A 9 4.65 -9.84 -12.64
N GLN A 10 3.48 -10.11 -13.21
CA GLN A 10 3.21 -9.94 -14.64
C GLN A 10 2.93 -8.49 -15.04
N TYR A 11 2.15 -7.75 -14.25
CA TYR A 11 1.65 -6.42 -14.60
C TYR A 11 2.13 -5.30 -13.66
N GLY A 12 2.82 -5.65 -12.57
CA GLY A 12 3.14 -4.70 -11.52
C GLY A 12 1.94 -4.35 -10.65
N VAL A 13 2.11 -3.36 -9.79
CA VAL A 13 1.04 -2.87 -8.92
C VAL A 13 0.26 -1.78 -9.66
N LEU A 14 -0.95 -2.10 -10.08
CA LEU A 14 -1.80 -1.18 -10.86
C LEU A 14 -2.47 -0.11 -9.99
N VAL A 15 -2.90 -0.49 -8.79
CA VAL A 15 -3.54 0.41 -7.84
C VAL A 15 -2.54 0.78 -6.76
N PRO A 16 -2.14 2.05 -6.64
CA PRO A 16 -1.15 2.45 -5.64
C PRO A 16 -1.64 2.18 -4.23
N ALA A 17 -0.68 1.99 -3.32
CA ALA A 17 -0.95 2.03 -1.89
C ALA A 17 -1.10 3.48 -1.40
N ILE A 18 -1.55 3.65 -0.16
CA ILE A 18 -1.61 4.97 0.49
C ILE A 18 -0.67 4.93 1.68
N ALA A 19 0.17 5.95 1.81
CA ALA A 19 1.02 6.16 2.96
C ALA A 19 0.90 7.61 3.46
N ARG A 20 1.33 7.83 4.70
CA ARG A 20 1.48 9.16 5.28
C ARG A 20 2.91 9.37 5.78
N PRO A 21 3.43 10.60 5.79
CA PRO A 21 4.73 10.88 6.39
C PRO A 21 4.69 10.61 7.90
N GLU A 22 5.76 10.03 8.44
CA GLU A 22 5.93 9.92 9.90
C GLU A 22 6.72 11.11 10.47
N PRO A 23 6.43 11.57 11.71
CA PRO A 23 7.16 12.67 12.34
C PRO A 23 8.67 12.43 12.48
N GLU A 24 9.08 11.18 12.66
CA GLU A 24 10.49 10.76 12.81
C GLU A 24 11.19 10.55 11.46
N GLY A 25 10.47 10.80 10.35
CA GLY A 25 10.94 10.54 8.99
C GLY A 25 10.51 9.17 8.47
N GLY A 26 10.46 9.04 7.15
CA GLY A 26 9.91 7.85 6.49
C GLY A 26 8.40 7.96 6.26
N TYR A 27 7.76 6.80 6.08
CA TYR A 27 6.35 6.71 5.70
C TYR A 27 5.67 5.54 6.39
N GLU A 28 4.47 5.79 6.92
CA GLU A 28 3.57 4.76 7.42
C GLU A 28 2.63 4.32 6.30
N LEU A 29 2.53 3.02 6.04
CA LEU A 29 1.56 2.49 5.09
C LEU A 29 0.16 2.51 5.72
N VAL A 30 -0.74 3.32 5.19
CA VAL A 30 -2.13 3.46 5.70
C VAL A 30 -3.06 2.44 5.06
N ALA A 31 -2.88 2.15 3.75
CA ALA A 31 -3.72 1.19 3.03
C ALA A 31 -2.94 0.42 1.96
N GLY A 32 -3.39 -0.80 1.67
CA GLY A 32 -2.81 -1.64 0.61
C GLY A 32 -1.78 -2.67 1.09
N HIS A 33 -1.81 -3.10 2.36
CA HIS A 33 -0.87 -4.07 2.93
C HIS A 33 -0.81 -5.39 2.16
N ARG A 34 -1.94 -5.85 1.61
CA ARG A 34 -1.96 -7.05 0.76
C ARG A 34 -1.14 -6.89 -0.51
N ARG A 35 -1.12 -5.70 -1.11
CA ARG A 35 -0.31 -5.38 -2.29
C ARG A 35 1.16 -5.23 -1.93
N HIS A 36 1.46 -4.63 -0.77
CA HIS A 36 2.82 -4.60 -0.23
C HIS A 36 3.36 -6.02 -0.09
N ARG A 37 2.64 -6.90 0.60
CA ARG A 37 3.04 -8.30 0.79
C ARG A 37 3.17 -9.06 -0.54
N ALA A 38 2.26 -8.84 -1.47
CA ALA A 38 2.34 -9.48 -2.78
C ALA A 38 3.48 -8.92 -3.65
N SER A 39 3.91 -7.68 -3.44
CA SER A 39 5.10 -7.08 -4.07
C SER A 39 6.39 -7.68 -3.52
N GLU A 40 6.46 -7.93 -2.20
CA GLU A 40 7.58 -8.64 -1.57
C GLU A 40 7.72 -10.06 -2.15
N LEU A 41 6.61 -10.80 -2.24
CA LEU A 41 6.58 -12.15 -2.83
C LEU A 41 6.85 -12.14 -4.35
N ALA A 42 6.71 -10.98 -4.99
CA ALA A 42 7.04 -10.74 -6.38
C ALA A 42 8.47 -10.21 -6.58
N GLU A 43 9.27 -10.10 -5.52
CA GLU A 43 10.65 -9.60 -5.53
C GLU A 43 10.76 -8.20 -6.16
N LYS A 44 9.74 -7.37 -5.96
CA LYS A 44 9.75 -5.97 -6.39
C LYS A 44 10.41 -5.11 -5.33
N GLU A 45 11.48 -4.41 -5.70
CA GLU A 45 12.17 -3.46 -4.81
C GLU A 45 11.31 -2.22 -4.49
N THR A 46 10.42 -1.84 -5.40
CA THR A 46 9.58 -0.63 -5.25
C THR A 46 8.13 -0.89 -5.65
N MET A 47 7.20 -0.19 -5.02
CA MET A 47 5.77 -0.20 -5.33
C MET A 47 5.25 1.25 -5.42
N PRO A 48 4.31 1.57 -6.34
CA PRO A 48 3.66 2.88 -6.36
C PRO A 48 2.84 3.12 -5.09
N VAL A 49 3.08 4.29 -4.48
CA VAL A 49 2.41 4.75 -3.27
C VAL A 49 2.01 6.21 -3.46
N ILE A 50 0.79 6.56 -3.05
CA ILE A 50 0.35 7.94 -2.92
C ILE A 50 0.59 8.36 -1.46
N VAL A 51 1.43 9.37 -1.28
CA VAL A 51 1.66 9.99 0.02
C VAL A 51 0.58 11.04 0.26
N ARG A 52 -0.09 10.97 1.41
CA ARG A 52 -1.04 11.99 1.87
C ARG A 52 -0.71 12.38 3.29
N ASP A 53 -0.81 13.68 3.57
CA ASP A 53 -0.80 14.17 4.94
C ASP A 53 -2.14 13.82 5.57
N LEU A 54 -2.12 12.88 6.52
CA LEU A 54 -3.32 12.29 7.15
C LEU A 54 -3.14 12.31 8.66
N ASP A 55 -4.06 12.97 9.35
CA ASP A 55 -4.20 12.80 10.79
C ASP A 55 -4.66 11.37 11.14
N ASP A 56 -4.59 11.02 12.43
CA ASP A 56 -4.89 9.67 12.90
C ASP A 56 -6.34 9.25 12.61
N ASP A 57 -7.28 10.21 12.67
CA ASP A 57 -8.70 9.96 12.38
C ASP A 57 -8.90 9.65 10.89
N ALA A 58 -8.33 10.46 9.98
CA ALA A 58 -8.41 10.23 8.55
C ALA A 58 -7.68 8.95 8.13
N ALA A 59 -6.52 8.66 8.73
CA ALA A 59 -5.79 7.41 8.50
C ALA A 59 -6.62 6.19 8.92
N THR A 60 -7.26 6.25 10.09
CA THR A 60 -8.14 5.18 10.60
C THR A 60 -9.31 4.95 9.67
N ILE A 61 -9.98 6.02 9.21
CA ILE A 61 -11.10 5.92 8.27
C ILE A 61 -10.65 5.24 6.96
N ILE A 62 -9.54 5.68 6.37
CA ILE A 62 -9.03 5.12 5.12
C ILE A 62 -8.67 3.63 5.27
N MET A 63 -8.09 3.23 6.41
CA MET A 63 -7.77 1.83 6.68
C MET A 63 -9.04 0.95 6.72
N MET A 64 -10.17 1.48 7.18
CA MET A 64 -11.45 0.77 7.24
C MET A 64 -12.21 0.76 5.90
N LEU A 65 -12.03 1.76 5.03
CA LEU A 65 -12.81 1.97 3.82
C LEU A 65 -12.44 1.07 2.62
N VAL A 66 -11.76 -0.05 2.81
CA VAL A 66 -11.33 -0.94 1.69
C VAL A 66 -12.47 -1.83 1.14
N LYS A 67 -13.73 -1.42 1.27
CA LYS A 67 -14.88 -2.12 0.70
C LYS A 67 -15.90 -1.15 0.09
N TYR A 68 -15.88 -1.09 -1.24
CA TYR A 68 -17.06 -0.88 -2.07
C TYR A 68 -17.09 -1.98 -3.13
#